data_AF-A0A839WEW0-F1
#
_entry.id   AF-A0A839WEW0-F1
#
_cell.length_a   1.000
_cell.length_b   1.000
_cell.length_c   1.000
_cell.angle_alpha   90.00
_cell.angle_beta   90.00
_cell.angle_gamma   90.00
#
_symmetry.space_group_name_H-M   'P 1'
#
loop_
_entity.id
_entity.type
_entity.pdbx_description
1 polymer ?
#
loop_
_entity_poly.entity_id
_entity_poly.type
_entity_poly.pdbx_seq_one_letter_code
_entity_poly.pdbx_strand_id
1 'polypeptide(L)'
;MLRHSVPVRPNLDRIAREHGFNFHIIDNEIYWDESRAYRFTLRQIEEQIEKPTAELHQMCLDVVARATKDESLLEQLAIPPLYWDAIAESWRQSDPSLYGRMDFVWNDRGPVKLLEYNADTPTSLYESAYFQWV
;
A
#
# COMPACT_ATOMS: atom_id res chain seq x y z
N MET A 1 -14.03 -8.56 9.32
CA MET A 1 -14.47 -7.31 8.65
C MET A 1 -15.98 -7.24 8.57
N LEU A 2 -16.59 -6.14 9.00
CA LEU A 2 -18.03 -5.90 8.87
C LEU A 2 -18.27 -4.66 8.02
N ARG A 3 -19.06 -4.80 6.95
CA ARG A 3 -19.44 -3.69 6.07
C ARG A 3 -20.67 -2.98 6.64
N HIS A 4 -20.61 -1.66 6.70
CA HIS A 4 -21.71 -0.78 7.09
C HIS A 4 -22.14 0.07 5.89
N SER A 5 -23.42 0.40 5.84
CA SER A 5 -23.90 1.50 5.01
C SER A 5 -23.95 2.74 5.90
N VAL A 6 -23.36 3.84 5.44
CA VAL A 6 -23.32 5.10 6.20
C VAL A 6 -23.73 6.25 5.27
N PRO A 7 -24.34 7.33 5.80
CA PRO A 7 -24.68 8.48 4.97
C PRO A 7 -23.39 9.17 4.49
N VAL A 8 -23.35 9.53 3.21
CA VAL A 8 -22.27 10.35 2.64
C VAL A 8 -22.23 11.70 3.36
N ARG A 9 -21.04 12.22 3.68
CA ARG A 9 -20.92 13.49 4.39
C ARG A 9 -21.57 14.63 3.58
N PRO A 10 -22.34 15.53 4.22
CA PRO A 10 -22.95 16.66 3.51
C PRO A 10 -21.89 17.55 2.86
N ASN A 11 -22.15 18.00 1.63
CA ASN A 11 -21.27 18.88 0.85
C ASN A 11 -19.90 18.27 0.49
N LEU A 12 -19.82 16.94 0.32
CA LEU A 12 -18.58 16.23 -0.04
C LEU A 12 -17.82 16.92 -1.17
N ASP A 13 -18.47 17.28 -2.28
CA ASP A 13 -17.80 17.92 -3.42
C ASP A 13 -17.14 19.25 -3.06
N ARG A 14 -17.77 20.04 -2.16
CA ARG A 14 -17.22 21.31 -1.69
C ARG A 14 -16.00 21.06 -0.80
N ILE A 15 -16.12 20.13 0.15
CA ILE A 15 -15.03 19.74 1.06
C ILE A 15 -13.85 19.20 0.26
N ALA A 16 -14.09 18.29 -0.69
CA ALA A 16 -13.08 17.74 -1.57
C ALA A 16 -12.31 18.84 -2.31
N ARG A 17 -13.00 19.83 -2.90
CA ARG A 17 -12.34 20.98 -3.54
C ARG A 17 -11.55 21.84 -2.56
N GLU A 18 -12.10 22.15 -1.39
CA GLU A 18 -11.43 22.96 -0.37
C GLU A 18 -10.12 22.32 0.14
N HIS A 19 -10.08 20.99 0.18
CA HIS A 19 -8.91 20.22 0.62
C HIS A 19 -8.01 19.76 -0.54
N GLY A 20 -8.32 20.09 -1.79
CA GLY A 20 -7.50 19.76 -2.96
C GLY A 20 -7.67 18.33 -3.48
N PHE A 21 -8.71 17.61 -3.06
CA PHE A 21 -9.05 16.28 -3.58
C PHE A 21 -9.81 16.38 -4.91
N ASN A 22 -9.10 16.78 -5.97
CA ASN A 22 -9.69 17.08 -7.27
C ASN A 22 -10.13 15.84 -8.08
N PHE A 23 -9.89 14.63 -7.57
CA PHE A 23 -10.15 13.37 -8.26
C PHE A 23 -11.04 12.41 -7.43
N HIS A 24 -11.84 12.95 -6.50
CA HIS A 24 -12.87 12.18 -5.79
C HIS A 24 -13.98 11.63 -6.72
N ILE A 25 -14.05 12.16 -7.94
CA ILE A 25 -14.79 11.63 -9.10
C ILE A 25 -13.81 11.57 -10.28
N ILE A 26 -13.77 10.45 -11.01
CA ILE A 26 -12.91 10.23 -12.18
C ILE A 26 -13.80 9.67 -13.30
N ASP A 27 -13.74 10.25 -14.51
CA ASP A 27 -14.53 9.81 -15.67
C ASP A 27 -16.04 9.66 -15.37
N ASN A 28 -16.60 10.59 -14.59
CA ASN A 28 -17.97 10.58 -14.07
C ASN A 28 -18.31 9.42 -13.12
N GLU A 29 -17.32 8.65 -12.66
CA GLU A 29 -17.47 7.59 -11.67
C GLU A 29 -16.99 8.03 -10.29
N ILE A 30 -17.66 7.53 -9.24
CA ILE A 30 -17.28 7.83 -7.85
C ILE A 30 -15.97 7.10 -7.53
N TYR A 31 -14.90 7.87 -7.34
CA TYR A 31 -13.63 7.33 -6.87
C TYR A 31 -13.64 7.17 -5.35
N TRP A 32 -14.16 8.16 -4.62
CA TRP A 32 -14.23 8.16 -3.16
C TRP A 32 -15.68 7.95 -2.69
N ASP A 33 -16.05 6.69 -2.44
CA ASP A 33 -17.40 6.30 -2.01
C ASP A 33 -17.52 6.22 -0.48
N GLU A 34 -18.13 7.23 0.12
CA GLU A 34 -18.41 7.28 1.55
C GLU A 34 -19.70 6.60 1.97
N SER A 35 -20.49 6.06 1.04
CA SER A 35 -21.73 5.36 1.41
C SER A 35 -21.48 4.05 2.15
N ARG A 36 -20.20 3.63 2.24
CA ARG A 36 -19.75 2.36 2.79
C ARG A 36 -18.59 2.58 3.74
N ALA A 37 -18.62 1.88 4.86
CA ALA A 37 -17.49 1.81 5.78
C ALA A 37 -17.21 0.35 6.17
N TYR A 38 -15.95 0.00 6.39
CA TYR A 38 -15.55 -1.31 6.85
C TYR A 38 -15.01 -1.22 8.27
N ARG A 39 -15.61 -1.99 9.18
CA ARG A 39 -15.20 -2.07 10.57
C ARG A 39 -14.39 -3.33 10.80
N PHE A 40 -13.28 -3.16 11.50
CA PHE A 40 -12.38 -4.23 11.92
C PHE A 40 -12.35 -4.26 13.45
N THR A 41 -12.08 -5.43 14.02
CA THR A 41 -11.65 -5.50 15.42
C THR A 41 -10.16 -5.18 15.49
N LEU A 42 -9.69 -4.68 16.64
CA LEU A 42 -8.26 -4.44 16.84
C LEU A 42 -7.43 -5.71 16.58
N ARG A 43 -7.91 -6.86 17.07
CA ARG A 43 -7.30 -8.17 16.80
C ARG A 43 -7.18 -8.50 15.30
N GLN A 44 -8.18 -8.14 14.49
CA GLN A 44 -8.11 -8.34 13.03
C GLN A 44 -7.01 -7.48 12.41
N ILE A 45 -6.87 -6.23 12.87
CA ILE A 45 -5.83 -5.32 12.39
C ILE A 45 -4.44 -5.86 12.80
N GLU A 46 -4.19 -6.01 14.10
CA GLU A 46 -2.87 -6.33 14.64
C GLU A 46 -2.38 -7.73 14.20
N GLU A 47 -3.22 -8.76 14.38
CA GLU A 47 -2.78 -10.14 14.18
C GLU A 47 -2.90 -10.62 12.74
N GLN A 48 -3.90 -10.14 11.99
CA GLN A 48 -4.22 -10.67 10.66
C GLN A 48 -3.80 -9.76 9.51
N ILE A 49 -3.47 -8.48 9.76
CA ILE A 49 -3.04 -7.54 8.72
C ILE A 49 -1.64 -7.00 9.02
N GLU A 50 -1.44 -6.33 10.15
CA GLU A 50 -0.15 -5.68 10.48
C GLU A 50 0.98 -6.69 10.63
N LYS A 51 0.77 -7.75 11.43
CA LYS A 51 1.81 -8.76 11.63
C LYS A 51 2.23 -9.46 10.31
N PRO A 52 1.32 -9.96 9.46
CA PRO A 52 1.71 -10.47 8.14
C PRO A 52 2.34 -9.42 7.22
N THR A 53 1.93 -8.15 7.30
CA THR A 53 2.55 -7.06 6.54
C THR A 53 4.03 -6.92 6.90
N ALA A 54 4.36 -6.93 8.19
CA ALA A 54 5.76 -6.86 8.65
C ALA A 54 6.57 -8.09 8.20
N GLU A 55 6.01 -9.29 8.28
CA GLU A 55 6.65 -10.52 7.80
C GLU A 55 6.92 -10.47 6.30
N LEU A 56 5.92 -10.08 5.50
CA LEU A 56 6.05 -9.95 4.06
C LEU A 56 7.07 -8.87 3.65
N HIS A 57 7.11 -7.74 4.38
CA HIS A 57 8.11 -6.72 4.14
C HIS A 57 9.52 -7.27 4.36
N GLN A 58 9.74 -8.01 5.45
CA GLN A 58 11.03 -8.65 5.70
C GLN A 58 11.40 -9.66 4.60
N MET A 59 10.43 -10.46 4.11
CA MET A 59 10.65 -11.36 2.98
C MET A 59 11.06 -10.61 1.71
N CYS A 60 10.50 -9.43 1.45
CA CYS A 60 10.92 -8.58 0.32
C CYS A 60 12.36 -8.08 0.50
N LEU A 61 12.73 -7.63 1.70
CA LEU A 61 14.12 -7.23 2.00
C LEU A 61 15.10 -8.40 1.84
N ASP A 62 14.71 -9.61 2.22
CA ASP A 62 15.53 -10.81 2.04
C ASP A 62 15.77 -11.12 0.55
N VAL A 63 14.78 -10.85 -0.31
CA VAL A 63 14.95 -10.95 -1.78
C VAL A 63 15.97 -9.93 -2.27
N VAL A 64 15.91 -8.67 -1.81
CA VAL A 64 16.91 -7.63 -2.17
C VAL A 64 18.31 -8.04 -1.71
N ALA A 65 18.44 -8.52 -0.47
CA ALA A 65 19.70 -8.98 0.10
C ALA A 65 20.34 -10.14 -0.70
N ARG A 66 19.51 -10.98 -1.34
CA ARG A 66 19.96 -12.05 -2.23
C ARG A 66 20.29 -11.54 -3.62
N ALA A 67 19.43 -10.69 -4.20
CA ALA A 67 19.61 -10.14 -5.55
C ALA A 67 20.90 -9.31 -5.68
N THR A 68 21.32 -8.62 -4.61
CA THR A 68 22.59 -7.88 -4.58
C THR A 68 23.84 -8.76 -4.57
N LYS A 69 23.69 -10.09 -4.44
CA LYS A 69 24.77 -11.08 -4.42
C LYS A 69 24.67 -12.13 -5.53
N ASP A 70 23.57 -12.11 -6.27
CA ASP A 70 23.21 -13.11 -7.28
C ASP A 70 22.49 -12.41 -8.45
N GLU A 71 23.27 -12.10 -9.47
CA GLU A 71 22.81 -11.40 -10.68
C GLU A 71 21.68 -12.16 -11.40
N SER A 72 21.61 -13.50 -11.27
CA SER A 72 20.55 -14.29 -11.88
C SER A 72 19.15 -13.95 -11.34
N LEU A 73 19.06 -13.39 -10.13
CA LEU A 73 17.80 -12.87 -9.58
C LEU A 73 17.45 -11.51 -10.19
N LEU A 74 18.43 -10.64 -10.43
CA LEU A 74 18.21 -9.35 -11.10
C LEU A 74 17.77 -9.56 -12.57
N GLU A 75 18.32 -10.57 -13.23
CA GLU A 75 17.86 -11.01 -14.56
C GLU A 75 16.41 -11.53 -14.54
N GLN A 76 16.04 -12.37 -13.57
CA GLN A 76 14.67 -12.85 -13.41
C GLN A 76 13.67 -11.72 -13.12
N LEU A 77 14.11 -10.69 -12.40
CA LEU A 77 13.34 -9.47 -12.16
C LEU A 77 13.33 -8.51 -13.36
N ALA A 78 13.98 -8.89 -14.47
CA ALA A 78 14.13 -8.08 -15.67
C ALA A 78 14.74 -6.68 -15.41
N ILE A 79 15.65 -6.59 -14.44
CA ILE A 79 16.37 -5.35 -14.12
C ILE A 79 17.60 -5.23 -15.03
N PRO A 80 17.74 -4.16 -15.85
CA PRO A 80 18.89 -3.99 -16.71
C PRO A 80 20.23 -3.90 -15.94
N PRO A 81 21.33 -4.51 -16.47
CA PRO A 81 22.66 -4.47 -15.82
C PRO A 81 23.18 -3.09 -15.46
N LEU A 82 22.76 -2.05 -16.18
CA LEU A 82 23.09 -0.65 -15.89
C LEU A 82 22.78 -0.22 -14.45
N TYR A 83 21.78 -0.85 -13.79
CA TYR A 83 21.33 -0.47 -12.45
C TYR A 83 21.88 -1.34 -11.32
N TRP A 84 22.58 -2.44 -11.63
CA TRP A 84 22.94 -3.45 -10.62
C TRP A 84 23.87 -2.90 -9.55
N ASP A 85 24.90 -2.16 -9.96
CA ASP A 85 25.85 -1.52 -9.03
C ASP A 85 25.16 -0.49 -8.12
N ALA A 86 24.22 0.29 -8.67
CA ALA A 86 23.47 1.29 -7.92
C ALA A 86 22.57 0.63 -6.86
N ILE A 87 21.88 -0.46 -7.21
CA ILE A 87 21.06 -1.24 -6.27
C ILE A 87 21.94 -1.83 -5.17
N ALA A 88 23.09 -2.42 -5.53
CA ALA A 88 24.00 -3.02 -4.56
C ALA A 88 24.62 -1.97 -3.63
N GLU A 89 24.95 -0.78 -4.14
CA GLU A 89 25.46 0.32 -3.31
C GLU A 89 24.39 0.85 -2.36
N SER A 90 23.19 1.12 -2.85
CA SER A 90 22.06 1.59 -2.03
C SER A 90 21.75 0.63 -0.88
N TRP A 91 21.78 -0.68 -1.17
CA TRP A 91 21.62 -1.72 -0.15
C TRP A 91 22.77 -1.74 0.87
N ARG A 92 24.03 -1.58 0.44
CA ARG A 92 25.20 -1.50 1.34
C ARG A 92 25.15 -0.29 2.27
N GLN A 93 24.65 0.83 1.79
CA GLN A 93 24.51 2.07 2.57
C GLN A 93 23.27 2.06 3.48
N SER A 94 22.41 1.04 3.38
CA SER A 94 21.12 0.99 4.06
C SER A 94 20.28 2.23 3.79
N ASP A 95 20.20 2.64 2.52
CA ASP A 95 19.39 3.79 2.13
C ASP A 95 17.95 3.61 2.63
N PRO A 96 17.34 4.66 3.21
CA PRO A 96 16.04 4.53 3.84
C PRO A 96 14.91 4.43 2.81
N SER A 97 13.97 3.51 3.07
CA SER A 97 12.64 3.55 2.46
C SER A 97 11.69 4.35 3.37
N LEU A 98 10.92 5.27 2.81
CA LEU A 98 10.01 6.12 3.58
C LEU A 98 8.70 5.40 3.92
N TYR A 99 8.02 4.84 2.91
CA TYR A 99 6.80 4.06 3.06
C TYR A 99 6.54 3.22 1.80
N GLY A 100 5.62 2.25 1.89
CA GLY A 100 5.11 1.49 0.76
C GLY A 100 3.65 1.07 1.00
N ARG A 101 2.97 0.60 -0.06
CA ARG A 101 1.58 0.11 0.02
C ARG A 101 1.52 -1.36 -0.39
N MET A 102 0.96 -2.21 0.47
CA MET A 102 0.68 -3.60 0.15
C MET A 102 -0.80 -3.79 -0.17
N ASP A 103 -1.05 -4.49 -1.27
CA ASP A 103 -2.39 -4.80 -1.73
C ASP A 103 -2.70 -6.25 -1.35
N PHE A 104 -3.77 -6.43 -0.58
CA PHE A 104 -4.14 -7.73 0.00
C PHE A 104 -5.51 -8.23 -0.46
N VAL A 105 -5.61 -9.54 -0.63
CA VAL A 105 -6.90 -10.25 -0.59
C VAL A 105 -7.05 -10.89 0.79
N TRP A 106 -8.18 -10.60 1.44
CA TRP A 106 -8.48 -11.13 2.76
C TRP A 106 -9.97 -11.29 3.00
N ASN A 107 -10.35 -12.35 3.70
CA ASN A 107 -11.75 -12.71 3.96
C ASN A 107 -12.01 -13.16 5.41
N ASP A 108 -11.09 -12.90 6.35
CA ASP A 108 -11.19 -13.25 7.78
C ASP A 108 -11.28 -14.77 8.08
N ARG A 109 -11.06 -15.63 7.07
CA ARG A 109 -11.00 -17.11 7.24
C ARG A 109 -9.59 -17.66 7.22
N GLY A 110 -8.60 -16.82 6.97
CA GLY A 110 -7.19 -17.21 6.84
C GLY A 110 -6.28 -15.99 6.74
N PRO A 111 -4.96 -16.21 6.61
CA PRO A 111 -3.99 -15.12 6.47
C PRO A 111 -4.26 -14.32 5.20
N VAL A 112 -3.91 -13.03 5.23
CA VAL A 112 -3.89 -12.18 4.03
C VAL A 112 -3.07 -12.83 2.91
N LYS A 113 -3.47 -12.58 1.67
CA LYS A 113 -2.70 -12.94 0.48
C LYS A 113 -2.23 -11.68 -0.18
N LEU A 114 -0.91 -11.53 -0.28
CA LEU A 114 -0.28 -10.41 -0.98
C LEU A 114 -0.53 -10.55 -2.49
N LEU A 115 -1.08 -9.50 -3.08
CA LEU A 115 -1.19 -9.36 -4.53
C LEU A 115 0.04 -8.63 -5.08
N GLU A 116 0.37 -7.48 -4.48
CA GLU A 116 1.53 -6.68 -4.86
C GLU A 116 2.03 -5.82 -3.69
N TYR A 117 3.30 -5.43 -3.76
CA TYR A 117 3.91 -4.47 -2.86
C TYR A 117 4.46 -3.28 -3.66
N ASN A 118 3.74 -2.15 -3.59
CA ASN A 118 4.11 -0.88 -4.19
C ASN A 118 5.12 -0.16 -3.27
N ALA A 119 6.40 -0.54 -3.38
CA ALA A 119 7.48 -0.01 -2.55
C ALA A 119 8.16 1.24 -3.14
N ASP A 120 7.94 1.55 -4.42
CA ASP A 120 8.61 2.66 -5.14
C ASP A 120 7.70 3.90 -5.22
N THR A 121 6.50 3.75 -5.76
CA THR A 121 5.53 4.85 -5.95
C THR A 121 4.18 4.56 -5.28
N PRO A 122 4.15 4.29 -3.96
CA PRO A 122 2.90 4.09 -3.24
C PRO A 122 2.00 5.33 -3.33
N THR A 123 0.70 5.11 -3.53
CA THR A 123 -0.35 6.15 -3.45
C THR A 123 -1.31 5.84 -2.29
N SER A 124 -2.35 6.66 -2.09
CA SER A 124 -3.41 6.50 -1.08
C SER A 124 -3.12 7.07 0.33
N LEU A 125 -1.95 7.67 0.57
CA LEU A 125 -1.63 8.28 1.87
C LEU A 125 -2.50 9.51 2.15
N TYR A 126 -2.76 10.35 1.15
CA TYR A 126 -3.60 11.53 1.31
C TYR A 126 -5.04 11.16 1.71
N GLU A 127 -5.62 10.17 1.04
CA GLU A 127 -6.97 9.66 1.28
C GLU A 127 -7.08 9.05 2.69
N SER A 128 -6.15 8.15 3.03
CA SER A 128 -6.19 7.38 4.27
C SER A 128 -5.67 8.13 5.50
N ALA A 129 -4.71 9.05 5.38
CA ALA A 129 -4.16 9.74 6.54
C ALA A 129 -4.84 11.09 6.80
N TYR A 130 -5.47 11.70 5.80
CA TYR A 130 -6.01 13.05 5.89
C TYR A 130 -7.47 13.14 5.48
N PHE A 131 -7.80 12.87 4.21
CA PHE A 131 -9.12 13.21 3.67
C PHE A 131 -10.28 12.45 4.35
N GLN A 132 -10.05 11.21 4.78
CA GLN A 132 -11.07 10.46 5.51
C GLN A 132 -11.51 11.11 6.84
N TRP A 133 -10.70 12.02 7.41
CA TRP A 133 -10.94 12.63 8.72
C TRP A 133 -11.55 14.03 8.68
N VAL A 134 -11.46 14.76 7.56
CA VAL A 134 -11.81 16.19 7.45
C VAL A 134 -13.25 16.45 7.00
#